data_AF-A0A2E5XZ52-F1
#
_entry.id   AF-A0A2E5XZ52-F1
#
_cell.length_a   1.000
_cell.length_b   1.000
_cell.length_c   1.000
_cell.angle_alpha   90.00
_cell.angle_beta   90.00
_cell.angle_gamma   90.00
#
_symmetry.space_group_name_H-M   'P 1'
#
loop_
_entity.id
_entity.type
_entity.pdbx_description
1 polymer ?
#
loop_
_entity_poly.entity_id
_entity_poly.type
_entity_poly.pdbx_seq_one_letter_code
_entity_poly.pdbx_strand_id
1 'polypeptide(L)'
;MNLKSLNRKELKDQILNLMDEVNLILEKKIDVDDFLEETNLFDDWELILPDSEYPIFIISVLNNIRRDIIIDSILDSVFSHCDQIAEKEAIIKKDIKDSFEHPFC
;
A
#
# COMPACT_ATOMS: atom_id res chain seq x y z
N MET A 1 4.36 -10.08 2.11
CA MET A 1 3.68 -10.57 0.88
C MET A 1 4.02 -9.62 -0.27
N ASN A 2 4.03 -10.07 -1.53
CA ASN A 2 4.24 -9.13 -2.66
C ASN A 2 2.89 -8.56 -3.14
N LEU A 3 2.46 -7.45 -2.52
CA LEU A 3 1.21 -6.78 -2.88
C LEU A 3 1.27 -6.10 -4.26
N LYS A 4 2.47 -5.75 -4.75
CA LYS A 4 2.69 -5.04 -6.02
C LYS A 4 2.33 -5.88 -7.26
N SER A 5 2.30 -7.21 -7.13
CA SER A 5 1.96 -8.11 -8.24
C SER A 5 0.48 -8.47 -8.35
N LEU A 6 -0.35 -8.01 -7.41
CA LEU A 6 -1.77 -8.37 -7.35
C LEU A 6 -2.61 -7.52 -8.30
N ASN A 7 -3.63 -8.15 -8.89
CA ASN A 7 -4.65 -7.41 -9.63
C ASN A 7 -5.66 -6.73 -8.68
N ARG A 8 -6.47 -5.80 -9.20
CA ARG A 8 -7.41 -4.99 -8.39
C ARG A 8 -8.36 -5.83 -7.54
N LYS A 9 -8.82 -6.97 -8.04
CA LYS A 9 -9.72 -7.86 -7.29
C LYS A 9 -8.98 -8.56 -6.16
N GLU A 10 -7.80 -9.11 -6.45
CA GLU A 10 -6.96 -9.77 -5.45
C GLU A 10 -6.56 -8.79 -4.34
N LEU A 11 -6.21 -7.56 -4.70
CA LEU A 11 -5.85 -6.53 -3.74
C LEU A 11 -7.06 -6.12 -2.88
N LYS A 12 -8.26 -6.03 -3.47
CA LYS A 12 -9.51 -5.81 -2.72
C LYS A 12 -9.74 -6.94 -1.71
N ASP A 13 -9.58 -8.19 -2.14
CA ASP A 13 -9.74 -9.35 -1.27
C ASP A 13 -8.69 -9.33 -0.13
N GLN A 14 -7.45 -8.89 -0.39
CA GLN A 14 -6.44 -8.70 0.66
C GLN A 14 -6.83 -7.62 1.68
N ILE A 15 -7.38 -6.48 1.23
CA ILE A 15 -7.87 -5.44 2.15
C ILE A 15 -8.96 -6.01 3.06
N LEU A 16 -9.92 -6.74 2.49
CA LEU A 16 -11.03 -7.33 3.26
C LEU A 16 -10.53 -8.38 4.26
N ASN A 17 -9.60 -9.25 3.85
CA ASN A 17 -8.99 -10.24 4.74
C ASN A 17 -8.23 -9.57 5.88
N LEU A 18 -7.47 -8.51 5.61
CA LEU A 18 -6.80 -7.74 6.65
C LEU A 18 -7.80 -7.13 7.63
N MET A 19 -8.89 -6.53 7.12
CA MET A 19 -9.95 -5.98 7.98
C MET A 19 -10.60 -7.07 8.86
N ASP A 20 -10.78 -8.28 8.34
CA ASP A 20 -11.29 -9.42 9.12
C ASP A 20 -10.29 -9.84 10.21
N GLU A 21 -9.01 -9.96 9.86
CA GLU A 21 -7.94 -10.33 10.80
C GLU A 21 -7.79 -9.30 11.93
N VAL A 22 -7.70 -8.01 11.59
CA VAL A 22 -7.56 -6.93 12.57
C VAL A 22 -8.79 -6.85 13.47
N ASN A 23 -10.00 -6.95 12.91
CA ASN A 23 -11.22 -6.94 13.71
C ASN A 23 -11.26 -8.11 14.70
N LEU A 24 -10.84 -9.31 14.30
CA LEU A 24 -10.78 -10.49 15.17
C LEU A 24 -9.74 -10.34 16.29
N ILE A 25 -8.61 -9.68 16.01
CA ILE A 25 -7.58 -9.39 17.01
C ILE A 25 -8.12 -8.38 18.04
N LEU A 26 -8.68 -7.26 17.58
CA LEU A 26 -9.18 -6.19 18.45
C LEU A 26 -10.40 -6.62 19.29
N GLU A 27 -11.22 -7.54 18.81
CA GLU A 27 -12.33 -8.14 19.59
C GLU A 27 -11.85 -8.84 20.87
N LYS A 28 -10.58 -9.25 20.96
CA LYS A 28 -10.00 -9.90 22.15
C LYS A 28 -9.63 -8.91 23.26
N LYS A 29 -10.12 -7.68 23.21
CA LYS A 29 -9.84 -6.56 24.15
C LYS A 29 -8.37 -6.17 24.20
N ILE A 30 -7.69 -6.23 23.05
CA ILE A 30 -6.36 -5.64 22.89
C ILE A 30 -6.54 -4.14 22.73
N ASP A 31 -5.73 -3.35 23.42
CA ASP A 31 -5.72 -1.91 23.24
C ASP A 31 -5.22 -1.55 21.84
N VAL A 32 -5.81 -0.53 21.21
CA VAL A 32 -5.47 -0.16 19.83
C VAL A 32 -4.04 0.37 19.75
N ASP A 33 -3.58 1.09 20.76
CA ASP A 33 -2.23 1.66 20.79
C ASP A 33 -1.19 0.54 20.89
N ASP A 34 -1.39 -0.40 21.83
CA ASP A 34 -0.54 -1.59 21.98
C ASP A 34 -0.51 -2.43 20.68
N PHE A 35 -1.67 -2.60 20.03
CA PHE A 35 -1.75 -3.31 18.75
C PHE A 35 -0.92 -2.63 17.65
N LEU A 36 -1.00 -1.30 17.53
CA LEU A 36 -0.26 -0.55 16.52
C LEU A 36 1.25 -0.57 16.76
N GLU A 37 1.70 -0.60 18.01
CA GLU A 37 3.13 -0.67 18.35
C GLU A 37 3.74 -2.04 18.03
N GLU A 38 2.97 -3.12 18.14
CA GLU A 38 3.48 -4.49 18.02
C GLU A 38 3.23 -5.15 16.65
N THR A 39 2.26 -4.66 15.88
CA THR A 39 1.82 -5.29 14.63
C THR A 39 2.77 -5.00 13.46
N ASN A 40 2.97 -6.00 12.61
CA ASN A 40 3.66 -5.88 11.32
C ASN A 40 2.69 -6.06 10.12
N LEU A 41 1.39 -6.08 10.39
CA LEU A 41 0.36 -6.32 9.36
C LEU A 41 0.27 -5.19 8.33
N PHE A 42 0.78 -4.00 8.66
CA PHE A 42 0.70 -2.81 7.82
C PHE A 42 1.98 -2.51 7.02
N ASP A 43 3.11 -3.18 7.34
CA ASP A 43 4.42 -2.92 6.73
C ASP A 43 4.39 -3.03 5.19
N ASP A 44 3.75 -4.07 4.67
CA ASP A 44 3.64 -4.27 3.21
C ASP A 44 2.78 -3.18 2.55
N TRP A 45 1.82 -2.62 3.29
CA TRP A 45 0.90 -1.57 2.80
C TRP A 45 1.58 -0.20 2.79
N GLU A 46 2.43 0.09 3.77
CA GLU A 46 3.26 1.31 3.80
C GLU A 46 4.14 1.45 2.55
N LEU A 47 4.59 0.33 1.97
CA LEU A 47 5.45 0.31 0.78
C LEU A 47 4.73 0.58 -0.54
N ILE A 48 3.39 0.50 -0.57
CA ILE A 48 2.60 0.61 -1.80
C ILE A 48 1.60 1.76 -1.79
N LEU A 49 1.22 2.23 -0.59
CA LEU A 49 0.32 3.35 -0.43
C LEU A 49 1.12 4.66 -0.38
N PRO A 50 0.59 5.74 -0.96
CA PRO A 50 1.16 7.06 -0.74
C PRO A 50 0.91 7.52 0.70
N ASP A 51 1.84 8.33 1.25
CA ASP A 51 1.78 8.89 2.62
C ASP A 51 0.44 9.56 2.95
N SER A 52 -0.25 10.14 1.96
CA SER A 52 -1.56 10.78 2.15
C SER A 52 -2.70 9.80 2.35
N GLU A 53 -2.63 8.61 1.76
CA GLU A 53 -3.69 7.60 1.80
C GLU A 53 -3.45 6.58 2.92
N TYR A 54 -2.19 6.38 3.33
CA TYR A 54 -1.84 5.42 4.37
C TYR A 54 -2.59 5.65 5.70
N PRO A 55 -2.69 6.88 6.27
CA PRO A 55 -3.48 7.13 7.46
C PRO A 55 -4.98 6.83 7.29
N ILE A 56 -5.54 7.11 6.11
CA ILE A 56 -6.94 6.83 5.78
C ILE A 56 -7.17 5.32 5.79
N PHE A 57 -6.24 4.56 5.20
CA PHE A 57 -6.26 3.10 5.20
C PHE A 57 -6.20 2.54 6.64
N ILE A 58 -5.25 2.98 7.46
CA ILE A 58 -5.11 2.53 8.86
C ILE A 58 -6.41 2.78 9.64
N ILE A 59 -6.94 4.00 9.61
CA ILE A 59 -8.18 4.34 10.31
C ILE A 59 -9.35 3.48 9.82
N SER A 60 -9.41 3.23 8.51
CA SER A 60 -10.48 2.42 7.91
C SER A 60 -10.40 0.96 8.36
N VAL A 61 -9.20 0.38 8.45
CA VAL A 61 -9.00 -0.99 8.91
C VAL A 61 -9.32 -1.13 10.41
N LEU A 62 -8.79 -0.23 11.25
CA LEU A 62 -9.01 -0.25 12.70
C LEU A 62 -10.50 -0.10 13.07
N ASN A 63 -11.22 0.76 12.34
CA ASN A 63 -12.64 0.99 12.56
C ASN A 63 -13.54 0.05 11.75
N ASN A 64 -12.97 -0.93 11.04
CA ASN A 64 -13.70 -1.89 10.21
C ASN A 64 -14.66 -1.20 9.21
N ILE A 65 -14.22 -0.10 8.59
CA ILE A 65 -15.00 0.69 7.63
C ILE A 65 -14.96 0.04 6.25
N ARG A 66 -16.02 -0.68 5.88
CA ARG A 66 -16.13 -1.44 4.62
C ARG A 66 -16.90 -0.75 3.51
N ARG A 67 -16.85 0.58 3.46
CA ARG A 67 -17.56 1.32 2.41
C ARG A 67 -16.82 1.15 1.09
N ASP A 68 -17.53 0.72 0.04
CA ASP A 68 -16.94 0.51 -1.29
C ASP A 68 -16.20 1.77 -1.79
N ILE A 69 -16.74 2.97 -1.56
CA ILE A 69 -16.07 4.22 -1.96
C ILE A 69 -14.70 4.42 -1.30
N ILE A 70 -14.52 3.96 -0.06
CA ILE A 70 -13.25 4.07 0.67
C ILE A 70 -12.28 3.02 0.14
N ILE A 71 -12.74 1.78 0.01
CA ILE A 71 -11.93 0.68 -0.52
C ILE A 71 -11.47 0.99 -1.95
N ASP A 72 -12.36 1.48 -2.80
CA ASP A 72 -12.06 1.85 -4.18
C ASP A 72 -11.06 3.02 -4.24
N SER A 73 -11.18 4.03 -3.37
CA SER A 73 -10.19 5.14 -3.25
C SER A 73 -8.79 4.63 -2.90
N ILE A 74 -8.70 3.69 -1.97
CA ILE A 74 -7.44 3.08 -1.54
C ILE A 74 -6.83 2.27 -2.69
N LEU A 75 -7.65 1.45 -3.37
CA LEU A 75 -7.20 0.70 -4.54
C LEU A 75 -6.70 1.62 -5.65
N ASP A 76 -7.44 2.67 -5.97
CA ASP A 76 -7.09 3.63 -7.02
C ASP A 76 -5.78 4.37 -6.67
N SER A 77 -5.57 4.66 -5.38
CA SER A 77 -4.32 5.23 -4.87
C SER A 77 -3.13 4.30 -5.04
N VAL A 78 -3.28 2.99 -4.75
CA VAL A 78 -2.21 2.00 -4.96
C VAL A 78 -1.81 1.92 -6.43
N PHE A 79 -2.78 1.80 -7.35
CA PHE A 79 -2.50 1.71 -8.79
C PHE A 79 -1.86 3.00 -9.32
N SER A 80 -2.42 4.16 -8.94
CA SER A 80 -1.88 5.46 -9.36
C SER A 80 -0.48 5.73 -8.79
N HIS A 81 -0.16 5.23 -7.60
CA HIS A 81 1.15 5.40 -6.98
C HIS A 81 2.19 4.45 -7.60
N CYS A 82 1.81 3.21 -7.89
CA CYS A 82 2.67 2.26 -8.58
C CYS A 82 3.04 2.72 -9.99
N ASP A 83 2.11 3.35 -10.73
CA ASP A 83 2.40 3.96 -12.04
C ASP A 83 3.45 5.08 -11.91
N GLN A 84 3.33 5.95 -10.90
CA GLN A 84 4.30 7.02 -10.65
C GLN A 84 5.69 6.50 -10.24
N ILE A 85 5.76 5.41 -9.45
CA ILE A 85 7.04 4.77 -9.10
C ILE A 85 7.70 4.20 -10.36
N ALA A 86 6.93 3.48 -11.19
CA ALA A 86 7.43 2.88 -12.42
C ALA A 86 7.96 3.93 -13.42
N GLU A 87 7.25 5.07 -13.56
CA GLU A 87 7.67 6.20 -14.39
C GLU A 87 8.98 6.83 -13.89
N LYS A 88 9.10 7.06 -12.57
CA LYS A 88 10.33 7.61 -11.96
C LYS A 88 11.52 6.67 -12.16
N GLU A 89 11.33 5.36 -11.99
CA GLU A 89 12.38 4.37 -12.23
C GLU A 89 12.82 4.32 -13.70
N ALA A 90 11.89 4.48 -14.64
CA ALA A 90 12.20 4.51 -16.07
C ALA A 90 13.00 5.76 -16.47
N ILE A 91 12.68 6.92 -15.90
CA ILE A 91 13.40 8.17 -16.12
C ILE A 91 14.84 8.07 -15.60
N ILE A 92 15.03 7.59 -14.36
CA ILE A 92 16.37 7.43 -13.76
C ILE A 92 17.24 6.47 -14.59
N LYS A 93 16.69 5.35 -15.07
CA LYS A 93 17.41 4.41 -15.93
C LYS A 93 17.83 5.05 -17.27
N LYS A 94 17.03 5.97 -17.80
CA LYS A 94 17.32 6.69 -19.04
C LYS A 94 18.41 7.73 -18.84
N ASP A 95 18.35 8.52 -17.77
CA ASP A 95 19.37 9.51 -17.43
C ASP A 95 20.74 8.86 -17.18
N ILE A 96 20.78 7.70 -16.50
CA ILE A 96 22.03 6.93 -16.32
C ILE A 96 22.56 6.45 -17.66
N LYS A 97 21.71 5.91 -18.55
CA LYS A 97 22.14 5.44 -19.87
C LYS A 97 22.71 6.57 -20.73
N ASP A 98 22.04 7.72 -20.78
CA ASP A 98 22.49 8.89 -21.53
C ASP A 98 23.78 9.50 -20.94
N SER A 99 24.04 9.29 -19.64
CA SER A 99 25.29 9.72 -18.98
C SER A 99 26.52 8.87 -19.33
N PHE A 100 26.34 7.64 -19.86
CA PHE A 100 27.44 6.73 -20.22
C PHE A 100 27.81 6.76 -21.71
N GLU A 101 27.04 7.43 -22.57
CA GLU A 101 27.40 7.63 -23.99
C GLU A 101 28.23 8.92 -24.15
N HIS A 102 29.51 8.86 -23.77
CA HIS A 102 30.47 9.90 -24.17
C HIS A 102 30.89 9.68 -25.64
N PRO A 103 30.83 10.69 -26.51
CA PRO A 103 31.02 10.54 -27.97
C PRO A 103 32.49 10.38 -28.43
N PHE A 104 33.41 9.95 -27.56
CA PHE A 104 34.84 9.80 -27.87
C PHE A 104 35.44 8.47 -27.37
N CYS A 105 34.73 7.35 -27.52
CA CYS A 105 35.34 6.02 -27.53
C CYS A 105 35.21 5.40 -28.92
#